data_AF-A0AAJ0ML03-F1
#
_entry.id   AF-A0AAJ0ML03-F1
#
_cell.length_a   1.000
_cell.length_b   1.000
_cell.length_c   1.000
_cell.angle_alpha   90.00
_cell.angle_beta   90.00
_cell.angle_gamma   90.00
#
_symmetry.space_group_name_H-M   'P 1'
#
loop_
_entity.id
_entity.type
_entity.pdbx_description
1 polymer ?
#
loop_
_entity_poly.entity_id
_entity_poly.type
_entity_poly.pdbx_seq_one_letter_code
_entity_poly.pdbx_strand_id
1 'polypeptide(L)'
;MYNPNYNGLYHAEVHANSGYTGKWQTRFYGFWFRLSESWEFTPNQSFNSAQFIANFPGTCDVWMPSTMIWLNGNQLWTRCMHGSLYPTSAQQTSSHQATGVTVTAGVLLKIVLQVRWESNNNGYIKVWYDGNKVVEELGKPATIAENGDFQFRVGLYANGWSNGNYAGNQRFRQIWFDEIALALSLRVRYTICRYYDP
;
A
#
# COMPACT_ATOMS: atom_id res chain seq x y z
N MET A 1 -12.81 -5.79 -13.74
CA MET A 1 -12.73 -7.10 -14.44
C MET A 1 -11.62 -7.02 -15.47
N TYR A 2 -10.82 -8.08 -15.63
CA TYR A 2 -9.78 -8.14 -16.66
C TYR A 2 -10.38 -8.18 -18.08
N ASN A 3 -9.81 -7.39 -18.99
CA ASN A 3 -10.16 -7.34 -20.41
C ASN A 3 -8.88 -7.52 -21.26
N PRO A 4 -8.75 -8.59 -22.07
CA PRO A 4 -7.55 -8.84 -22.87
C PRO A 4 -7.30 -7.79 -23.96
N ASN A 5 -8.32 -7.01 -24.35
CA ASN A 5 -8.18 -5.94 -25.33
C ASN A 5 -7.81 -4.58 -24.69
N TYR A 6 -7.65 -4.54 -23.36
CA TYR A 6 -7.30 -3.32 -22.63
C TYR A 6 -5.84 -3.35 -22.18
N ASN A 7 -5.07 -2.36 -22.65
CA ASN A 7 -3.63 -2.24 -22.40
C ASN A 7 -3.29 -1.22 -21.30
N GLY A 8 -4.30 -0.64 -20.63
CA GLY A 8 -4.08 0.35 -19.57
C GLY A 8 -3.90 -0.26 -18.18
N LEU A 9 -4.16 0.57 -17.17
CA LEU A 9 -4.04 0.22 -15.75
C LEU A 9 -5.41 -0.02 -15.11
N TYR A 10 -5.50 -0.96 -14.17
CA TYR A 10 -6.75 -1.36 -13.52
C TYR A 10 -6.86 -0.80 -12.10
N HIS A 11 -7.22 0.47 -11.97
CA HIS A 11 -7.42 1.14 -10.68
C HIS A 11 -8.91 1.21 -10.30
N ALA A 12 -9.21 0.82 -9.07
CA ALA A 12 -10.47 1.06 -8.38
C ALA A 12 -10.13 1.53 -6.96
N GLU A 13 -9.84 2.83 -6.83
CA GLU A 13 -9.26 3.42 -5.63
C GLU A 13 -10.01 4.68 -5.19
N VAL A 14 -9.99 4.92 -3.88
CA VAL A 14 -10.37 6.21 -3.28
C VAL A 14 -9.12 6.91 -2.78
N HIS A 15 -9.09 8.25 -2.87
CA HIS A 15 -7.87 9.03 -2.67
C HIS A 15 -8.06 10.05 -1.54
N ALA A 16 -7.13 10.06 -0.60
CA ALA A 16 -6.89 11.18 0.30
C ALA A 16 -5.72 12.00 -0.25
N ASN A 17 -5.98 13.20 -0.75
CA ASN A 17 -4.95 14.04 -1.37
C ASN A 17 -3.83 14.45 -0.39
N SER A 18 -4.14 14.48 0.90
CA SER A 18 -3.21 14.86 1.98
C SER A 18 -2.54 13.65 2.64
N GLY A 19 -1.98 12.73 1.86
CA GLY A 19 -1.31 11.52 2.38
C GLY A 19 -0.07 11.89 3.21
N TYR A 20 0.89 12.56 2.60
CA TYR A 20 1.97 13.31 3.27
C TYR A 20 2.52 14.39 2.34
N THR A 21 3.06 15.45 2.93
CA THR A 21 3.72 16.53 2.18
C THR A 21 5.10 16.74 2.77
N GLY A 22 6.12 16.66 1.92
CA GLY A 22 7.49 16.96 2.31
C GLY A 22 8.08 15.98 3.34
N LYS A 23 9.33 16.26 3.70
CA LYS A 23 10.15 15.45 4.59
C LYS A 23 9.86 15.78 6.06
N TRP A 24 10.37 14.97 6.99
CA TRP A 24 10.32 15.17 8.45
C TRP A 24 8.96 14.96 9.12
N GLN A 25 7.94 14.49 8.39
CA GLN A 25 6.63 14.17 8.99
C GLN A 25 6.60 12.72 9.46
N THR A 26 6.25 12.52 10.74
CA THR A 26 5.79 11.21 11.21
C THR A 26 4.27 11.15 11.09
N ARG A 27 3.76 10.13 10.40
CA ARG A 27 2.32 9.90 10.23
C ARG A 27 1.95 8.45 10.47
N PHE A 28 0.69 8.26 10.85
CA PHE A 28 0.05 6.97 10.99
C PHE A 28 -1.04 6.81 9.94
N TYR A 29 -1.13 5.62 9.38
CA TYR A 29 -2.15 5.24 8.41
C TYR A 29 -2.77 3.93 8.85
N GLY A 30 -4.08 3.81 8.76
CA GLY A 30 -4.78 2.58 9.09
C GLY A 30 -5.89 2.32 8.10
N PHE A 31 -6.14 1.06 7.79
CA PHE A 31 -7.31 0.63 7.03
C PHE A 31 -7.56 -0.85 7.30
N TRP A 32 -8.81 -1.23 7.16
CA TRP A 32 -9.22 -2.62 7.18
C TRP A 32 -9.50 -3.05 5.75
N PHE A 33 -9.17 -4.29 5.40
CA PHE A 33 -9.57 -4.85 4.11
C PHE A 33 -9.99 -6.31 4.24
N ARG A 34 -10.84 -6.74 3.31
CA ARG A 34 -11.32 -8.12 3.21
C ARG A 34 -11.32 -8.52 1.75
N LEU A 35 -10.72 -9.67 1.42
CA LEU A 35 -10.84 -10.28 0.10
C LEU A 35 -12.15 -11.06 -0.02
N SER A 36 -12.65 -11.27 -1.25
CA SER A 36 -13.78 -12.18 -1.45
C SER A 36 -13.47 -13.56 -0.89
N GLU A 37 -14.47 -14.26 -0.37
CA GLU A 37 -14.31 -15.64 0.13
C GLU A 37 -13.78 -16.57 -0.95
N SER A 38 -14.17 -16.33 -2.20
CA SER A 38 -13.71 -17.05 -3.39
C SER A 38 -12.40 -16.52 -3.97
N TRP A 39 -11.63 -15.70 -3.26
CA TRP A 39 -10.41 -15.11 -3.82
C TRP A 39 -9.39 -16.17 -4.23
N GLU A 40 -8.98 -16.15 -5.50
CA GLU A 40 -7.94 -17.04 -6.03
C GLU A 40 -6.55 -16.44 -5.79
N PHE A 41 -5.77 -16.99 -4.88
CA PHE A 41 -4.39 -16.55 -4.70
C PHE A 41 -3.54 -17.03 -5.89
N THR A 42 -3.22 -16.10 -6.78
CA THR A 42 -2.38 -16.35 -7.97
C THR A 42 -0.93 -15.96 -7.66
N PRO A 43 0.01 -16.90 -7.57
CA PRO A 43 1.43 -16.59 -7.35
C PRO A 43 1.99 -15.68 -8.44
N ASN A 44 2.91 -14.78 -8.08
CA ASN A 44 3.56 -13.82 -8.96
C ASN A 44 2.63 -12.77 -9.62
N GLN A 45 1.33 -12.78 -9.29
CA GLN A 45 0.38 -11.76 -9.71
C GLN A 45 0.21 -10.74 -8.57
N SER A 46 0.61 -9.49 -8.83
CA SER A 46 0.44 -8.40 -7.85
C SER A 46 -0.98 -7.82 -7.88
N PHE A 47 -1.55 -7.67 -6.69
CA PHE A 47 -2.78 -6.91 -6.43
C PHE A 47 -2.52 -5.89 -5.32
N ASN A 48 -2.32 -4.63 -5.70
CA ASN A 48 -2.07 -3.54 -4.77
C ASN A 48 -3.37 -3.12 -4.05
N SER A 49 -3.29 -2.95 -2.74
CA SER A 49 -4.41 -2.59 -1.86
C SER A 49 -4.30 -1.18 -1.29
N ALA A 50 -3.08 -0.64 -1.20
CA ALA A 50 -2.86 0.76 -0.84
C ALA A 50 -1.54 1.28 -1.43
N GLN A 51 -1.48 2.58 -1.70
CA GLN A 51 -0.26 3.21 -2.20
C GLN A 51 -0.16 4.69 -1.80
N PHE A 52 1.08 5.18 -1.79
CA PHE A 52 1.41 6.59 -1.72
C PHE A 52 1.91 7.04 -3.08
N ILE A 53 1.29 8.03 -3.69
CA ILE A 53 1.63 8.45 -5.05
C ILE A 53 1.58 9.96 -5.19
N ALA A 54 2.59 10.53 -5.86
CA ALA A 54 2.67 11.96 -6.16
C ALA A 54 2.86 12.19 -7.65
N ASN A 55 2.44 13.38 -8.10
CA ASN A 55 2.65 13.84 -9.46
C ASN A 55 3.91 14.74 -9.51
N PHE A 56 4.82 14.44 -10.42
CA PHE A 56 6.04 15.21 -10.70
C PHE A 56 6.10 15.60 -12.18
N PRO A 57 5.34 16.63 -12.60
CA PRO A 57 5.31 17.08 -13.99
C PRO A 57 6.71 17.44 -14.52
N GLY A 58 6.98 17.10 -15.77
CA GLY A 58 8.26 17.42 -16.42
C GLY A 58 9.43 16.48 -16.05
N THR A 59 9.15 15.39 -15.35
CA THR A 59 10.15 14.35 -15.02
C THR A 59 9.89 13.06 -15.82
N CYS A 60 10.84 12.13 -15.77
CA CYS A 60 10.73 10.83 -16.44
C CYS A 60 9.68 9.90 -15.81
N ASP A 61 9.22 10.17 -14.59
CA ASP A 61 8.18 9.41 -13.89
C ASP A 61 7.14 10.37 -13.31
N VAL A 62 6.18 10.75 -14.17
CA VAL A 62 5.20 11.79 -13.86
C VAL A 62 4.30 11.40 -12.69
N TRP A 63 3.90 10.13 -12.56
CA TRP A 63 3.08 9.65 -11.46
C TRP A 63 3.80 8.52 -10.75
N MET A 64 4.53 8.88 -9.69
CA MET A 64 5.47 7.98 -9.04
C MET A 64 4.87 7.41 -7.74
N PRO A 65 4.57 6.10 -7.68
CA PRO A 65 4.16 5.46 -6.44
C PRO A 65 5.38 5.14 -5.57
N SER A 66 5.43 5.71 -4.36
CA SER A 66 6.49 5.45 -3.40
C SER A 66 6.24 4.16 -2.63
N THR A 67 5.61 4.29 -1.47
CA THR A 67 5.27 3.17 -0.59
C THR A 67 4.00 2.48 -1.10
N MET A 68 4.05 1.15 -1.16
CA MET A 68 2.94 0.32 -1.64
C MET A 68 2.68 -0.82 -0.65
N ILE A 69 1.43 -1.27 -0.57
CA ILE A 69 0.99 -2.46 0.15
C ILE A 69 0.24 -3.32 -0.86
N TRP A 70 0.67 -4.56 -1.06
CA TRP A 70 0.06 -5.44 -2.05
C TRP A 70 0.08 -6.91 -1.64
N LEU A 71 -0.72 -7.70 -2.34
CA LEU A 71 -0.70 -9.15 -2.28
C LEU A 71 0.11 -9.72 -3.44
N ASN A 72 0.94 -10.72 -3.14
CA ASN A 72 1.53 -11.61 -4.13
C ASN A 72 1.31 -13.05 -3.65
N GLY A 73 0.52 -13.82 -4.41
CA GLY A 73 -0.10 -15.03 -3.87
C GLY A 73 -0.91 -14.69 -2.61
N ASN A 74 -0.75 -15.48 -1.56
CA ASN A 74 -1.39 -15.24 -0.26
C ASN A 74 -0.50 -14.46 0.73
N GLN A 75 0.58 -13.83 0.26
CA GLN A 75 1.50 -13.10 1.13
C GLN A 75 1.29 -11.60 1.02
N LEU A 76 1.35 -10.90 2.16
CA LEU A 76 1.36 -9.43 2.20
C LEU A 76 2.78 -8.90 1.99
N TRP A 77 2.92 -7.95 1.07
CA TRP A 77 4.19 -7.33 0.69
C TRP A 77 4.09 -5.81 0.87
N THR A 78 5.25 -5.19 1.15
CA THR A 78 5.36 -3.74 1.15
C THR A 78 6.71 -3.28 0.62
N ARG A 79 6.80 -1.99 0.26
CA ARG A 79 8.05 -1.35 -0.15
C ARG A 79 8.07 0.10 0.28
N CYS A 80 9.25 0.69 0.33
CA CYS A 80 9.45 2.13 0.28
C CYS A 80 10.34 2.49 -0.91
N MET A 81 10.06 3.62 -1.55
CA MET A 81 10.92 4.19 -2.58
C MET A 81 11.72 5.34 -2.00
N HIS A 82 13.00 5.43 -2.37
CA HIS A 82 13.93 6.46 -1.92
C HIS A 82 14.99 6.76 -2.99
N GLY A 83 15.97 7.60 -2.64
CA GLY A 83 16.92 8.15 -3.61
C GLY A 83 16.35 9.40 -4.27
N SER A 84 16.73 9.66 -5.52
CA SER A 84 16.22 10.79 -6.29
C SER A 84 15.35 10.29 -7.43
N LEU A 85 14.31 11.06 -7.77
CA LEU A 85 13.44 10.80 -8.91
C LEU A 85 14.19 10.86 -10.25
N TYR A 86 15.24 11.68 -10.35
CA TYR A 86 16.02 11.89 -11.57
C TYR A 86 17.53 11.94 -11.28
N PRO A 87 18.38 11.26 -12.08
CA PRO A 87 18.00 10.33 -13.16
C PRO A 87 17.31 9.07 -12.62
N THR A 88 16.58 8.31 -13.45
CA THR A 88 15.89 7.07 -13.03
C THR A 88 16.84 6.07 -12.37
N SER A 89 18.11 6.07 -12.73
CA SER A 89 19.16 5.24 -12.09
C SER A 89 19.44 5.61 -10.63
N ALA A 90 19.03 6.78 -10.17
CA ALA A 90 19.13 7.22 -8.78
C ALA A 90 17.91 6.81 -7.93
N GLN A 91 16.86 6.26 -8.55
CA GLN A 91 15.70 5.74 -7.85
C GLN A 91 16.06 4.40 -7.19
N GLN A 92 15.66 4.24 -5.94
CA GLN A 92 15.94 3.05 -5.15
C GLN A 92 14.67 2.56 -4.46
N THR A 93 14.57 1.26 -4.22
CA THR A 93 13.44 0.65 -3.53
C THR A 93 13.95 -0.29 -2.46
N SER A 94 13.47 -0.13 -1.24
CA SER A 94 13.59 -1.11 -0.17
C SER A 94 12.30 -1.92 -0.14
N SER A 95 12.37 -3.24 -0.40
CA SER A 95 11.19 -4.11 -0.50
C SER A 95 11.18 -5.15 0.62
N HIS A 96 10.02 -5.30 1.27
CA HIS A 96 9.70 -6.36 2.22
C HIS A 96 8.85 -7.39 1.51
N GLN A 97 9.53 -8.29 0.80
CA GLN A 97 8.90 -9.39 0.10
C GLN A 97 8.47 -10.44 1.12
N ALA A 98 7.18 -10.80 1.13
CA ALA A 98 6.58 -11.70 2.10
C ALA A 98 6.91 -11.31 3.55
N THR A 99 6.13 -10.37 4.10
CA THR A 99 6.24 -9.87 5.50
C THR A 99 6.04 -10.94 6.59
N GLY A 100 6.04 -12.22 6.25
CA GLY A 100 5.68 -13.35 7.13
C GLY A 100 4.18 -13.51 7.33
N VAL A 101 3.37 -12.63 6.74
CA VAL A 101 1.92 -12.63 6.86
C VAL A 101 1.28 -13.44 5.74
N THR A 102 0.57 -14.49 6.14
CA THR A 102 -0.33 -15.23 5.25
C THR A 102 -1.75 -14.67 5.37
N VAL A 103 -2.28 -14.19 4.25
CA VAL A 103 -3.61 -13.62 4.11
C VAL A 103 -4.61 -14.72 3.79
N THR A 104 -5.75 -14.70 4.48
CA THR A 104 -6.87 -15.63 4.27
C THR A 104 -8.03 -14.92 3.59
N ALA A 105 -8.57 -15.53 2.53
CA ALA A 105 -9.74 -15.04 1.82
C ALA A 105 -10.96 -14.95 2.74
N GLY A 106 -11.85 -13.97 2.55
CA GLY A 106 -13.08 -13.83 3.34
C GLY A 106 -12.88 -13.36 4.80
N VAL A 107 -11.66 -13.14 5.25
CA VAL A 107 -11.34 -12.63 6.59
C VAL A 107 -11.08 -11.13 6.53
N LEU A 108 -11.60 -10.39 7.51
CA LEU A 108 -11.39 -8.96 7.66
C LEU A 108 -10.06 -8.73 8.41
N LEU A 109 -9.18 -7.94 7.82
CA LEU A 109 -7.79 -7.78 8.25
C LEU A 109 -7.47 -6.31 8.46
N LYS A 110 -6.68 -6.00 9.48
CA LYS A 110 -6.28 -4.63 9.82
C LYS A 110 -4.82 -4.39 9.49
N ILE A 111 -4.57 -3.34 8.70
CA ILE A 111 -3.23 -2.81 8.44
C ILE A 111 -3.06 -1.49 9.18
N VAL A 112 -1.91 -1.34 9.84
CA VAL A 112 -1.46 -0.05 10.38
C VAL A 112 -0.04 0.21 9.91
N LEU A 113 0.22 1.42 9.43
CA LEU A 113 1.55 1.93 9.13
C LEU A 113 1.89 3.07 10.07
N GLN A 114 3.13 3.12 10.51
CA GLN A 114 3.76 4.32 11.06
C GLN A 114 4.99 4.62 10.23
N VAL A 115 5.01 5.80 9.62
CA VAL A 115 6.10 6.19 8.72
C VAL A 115 6.64 7.54 9.14
N ARG A 116 7.96 7.64 9.23
CA ARG A 116 8.66 8.91 9.29
C ARG A 116 9.28 9.18 7.93
N TRP A 117 8.62 10.09 7.20
CA TRP A 117 8.93 10.41 5.82
C TRP A 117 10.20 11.24 5.73
N GLU A 118 11.34 10.58 5.52
CA GLU A 118 12.65 11.21 5.35
C GLU A 118 13.34 10.64 4.13
N SER A 119 14.11 11.46 3.42
CA SER A 119 14.92 10.99 2.29
C SER A 119 16.33 10.53 2.70
N ASN A 120 16.60 10.44 4.00
CA ASN A 120 17.90 10.09 4.57
C ASN A 120 17.74 9.06 5.69
N ASN A 121 18.83 8.71 6.35
CA ASN A 121 18.89 7.69 7.40
C ASN A 121 18.23 8.10 8.74
N ASN A 122 17.39 9.14 8.77
CA ASN A 122 16.54 9.46 9.93
C ASN A 122 15.10 8.96 9.78
N GLY A 123 14.75 8.41 8.60
CA GLY A 123 13.43 7.86 8.33
C GLY A 123 13.21 6.49 8.96
N TYR A 124 11.95 6.05 8.91
CA TYR A 124 11.59 4.69 9.24
C TYR A 124 10.21 4.33 8.66
N ILE A 125 9.99 3.02 8.48
CA ILE A 125 8.68 2.43 8.24
C ILE A 125 8.44 1.32 9.26
N LYS A 126 7.23 1.30 9.82
CA LYS A 126 6.73 0.22 10.65
C LYS A 126 5.36 -0.20 10.14
N VAL A 127 5.13 -1.50 10.04
CA VAL A 127 3.85 -2.06 9.60
C VAL A 127 3.36 -3.08 10.60
N TRP A 128 2.09 -2.99 10.94
CA TRP A 128 1.38 -3.97 11.75
C TRP A 128 0.26 -4.60 10.94
N TYR A 129 0.09 -5.91 11.14
CA TYR A 129 -0.99 -6.73 10.63
C TYR A 129 -1.74 -7.35 11.81
N ASP A 130 -3.03 -7.06 11.94
CA ASP A 130 -3.87 -7.51 13.06
C ASP A 130 -3.24 -7.29 14.44
N GLY A 131 -2.56 -6.14 14.59
CA GLY A 131 -1.88 -5.75 15.83
C GLY A 131 -0.47 -6.33 16.01
N ASN A 132 -0.05 -7.31 15.21
CA ASN A 132 1.30 -7.85 15.22
C ASN A 132 2.21 -7.01 14.33
N LYS A 133 3.38 -6.60 14.85
CA LYS A 133 4.36 -5.87 14.04
C LYS A 133 5.06 -6.84 13.09
N VAL A 134 5.03 -6.55 11.80
CA VAL A 134 5.55 -7.43 10.73
C VAL A 134 6.69 -6.81 9.94
N VAL A 135 6.80 -5.48 9.98
CA VAL A 135 7.95 -4.73 9.43
C VAL A 135 8.39 -3.68 10.45
N GLU A 136 9.70 -3.57 10.67
CA GLU A 136 10.34 -2.47 11.38
C GLU A 136 11.69 -2.16 10.77
N GLU A 137 11.76 -1.10 9.97
CA GLU A 137 13.01 -0.57 9.44
C GLU A 137 13.27 0.81 10.03
N LEU A 138 14.32 0.91 10.81
CA LEU A 138 14.73 2.13 11.48
C LEU A 138 16.01 2.68 10.83
N GLY A 139 16.14 4.01 10.82
CA GLY A 139 17.36 4.66 10.35
C GLY A 139 17.57 4.51 8.84
N LYS A 140 16.48 4.50 8.06
CA LYS A 140 16.48 4.29 6.61
C LYS A 140 15.66 5.37 5.89
N PRO A 141 16.03 5.74 4.66
CA PRO A 141 15.18 6.60 3.83
C PRO A 141 13.81 5.95 3.59
N ALA A 142 12.73 6.71 3.80
CA ALA A 142 11.35 6.25 3.62
C ALA A 142 10.62 6.99 2.47
N THR A 143 11.26 7.99 1.85
CA THR A 143 10.75 8.70 0.66
C THR A 143 11.90 9.19 -0.21
N ILE A 144 11.58 9.68 -1.41
CA ILE A 144 12.52 10.31 -2.35
C ILE A 144 13.03 11.68 -1.86
N ALA A 145 14.08 12.17 -2.51
CA ALA A 145 14.75 13.43 -2.21
C ALA A 145 13.93 14.66 -2.64
N GLU A 146 13.06 14.53 -3.63
CA GLU A 146 12.24 15.62 -4.13
C GLU A 146 11.04 15.87 -3.21
N ASN A 147 10.59 17.13 -3.15
CA ASN A 147 9.37 17.47 -2.45
C ASN A 147 8.18 17.15 -3.35
N GLY A 148 7.21 16.42 -2.82
CA GLY A 148 5.95 16.12 -3.48
C GLY A 148 4.81 16.05 -2.48
N ASP A 149 3.61 16.33 -2.98
CA ASP A 149 2.36 16.10 -2.26
C ASP A 149 1.86 14.70 -2.59
N PHE A 150 2.18 13.76 -1.70
CA PHE A 150 1.80 12.36 -1.87
C PHE A 150 0.37 12.16 -1.41
N GLN A 151 -0.44 11.65 -2.33
CA GLN A 151 -1.77 11.13 -2.05
C GLN A 151 -1.63 9.79 -1.33
N PHE A 152 -2.53 9.52 -0.39
CA PHE A 152 -2.73 8.18 0.13
C PHE A 152 -3.96 7.57 -0.56
N ARG A 153 -3.77 6.45 -1.25
CA ARG A 153 -4.84 5.75 -1.95
C ARG A 153 -5.06 4.39 -1.33
N VAL A 154 -6.32 4.03 -1.16
CA VAL A 154 -6.77 2.70 -0.72
C VAL A 154 -7.75 2.19 -1.76
N GLY A 155 -7.58 0.95 -2.18
CA GLY A 155 -8.40 0.38 -3.25
C GLY A 155 -7.71 -0.77 -3.96
N LEU A 156 -8.42 -1.37 -4.90
CA LEU A 156 -7.84 -2.40 -5.76
C LEU A 156 -7.12 -1.75 -6.94
N TYR A 157 -5.81 -1.82 -6.93
CA TYR A 157 -5.02 -1.66 -8.15
C TYR A 157 -4.49 -3.02 -8.59
N ALA A 158 -5.12 -3.62 -9.61
CA ALA A 158 -4.71 -4.91 -10.17
C ALA A 158 -3.50 -4.74 -11.11
N ASN A 159 -2.40 -4.24 -10.54
CA ASN A 159 -1.22 -3.77 -11.24
C ASN A 159 -0.50 -4.86 -12.03
N GLY A 160 -0.56 -6.10 -11.55
CA GLY A 160 0.00 -7.21 -12.30
C GLY A 160 -0.73 -7.50 -13.62
N TRP A 161 -1.97 -7.05 -13.85
CA TRP A 161 -2.68 -7.25 -15.12
C TRP A 161 -2.24 -6.28 -16.23
N SER A 162 -1.41 -5.29 -15.89
CA SER A 162 -0.93 -4.30 -16.85
C SER A 162 -0.19 -4.95 -18.01
N ASN A 163 -0.26 -4.33 -19.20
CA ASN A 163 0.38 -4.83 -20.42
C ASN A 163 -0.01 -6.28 -20.77
N GLY A 164 -1.24 -6.69 -20.44
CA GLY A 164 -1.76 -8.02 -20.78
C GLY A 164 -1.25 -9.16 -19.88
N ASN A 165 -0.50 -8.87 -18.80
CA ASN A 165 0.14 -9.88 -17.94
C ASN A 165 -0.82 -10.55 -16.93
N TYR A 166 -1.96 -11.03 -17.41
CA TYR A 166 -2.94 -11.74 -16.58
C TYR A 166 -2.57 -13.21 -16.38
N ALA A 167 -2.67 -13.67 -15.12
CA ALA A 167 -2.53 -15.05 -14.71
C ALA A 167 -3.71 -15.48 -13.81
N GLY A 168 -3.95 -16.80 -13.75
CA GLY A 168 -5.02 -17.41 -12.97
C GLY A 168 -6.38 -17.47 -13.70
N ASN A 169 -7.45 -17.83 -12.98
CA ASN A 169 -8.77 -18.05 -13.56
C ASN A 169 -9.82 -17.01 -13.12
N GLN A 170 -9.57 -16.27 -12.04
CA GLN A 170 -10.46 -15.24 -11.53
C GLN A 170 -10.21 -13.84 -12.15
N ARG A 171 -10.95 -13.55 -13.23
CA ARG A 171 -10.91 -12.25 -13.95
C ARG A 171 -11.67 -11.11 -13.27
N PHE A 172 -12.56 -11.43 -12.34
CA PHE A 172 -13.28 -10.45 -11.54
C PHE A 172 -12.84 -10.58 -10.08
N ARG A 173 -12.31 -9.49 -9.54
CA ARG A 173 -11.69 -9.43 -8.21
C ARG A 173 -12.46 -8.46 -7.34
N GLN A 174 -12.71 -8.85 -6.11
CA GLN A 174 -13.44 -8.05 -5.13
C GLN A 174 -12.63 -7.96 -3.84
N ILE A 175 -12.57 -6.74 -3.32
CA ILE A 175 -11.96 -6.41 -2.05
C ILE A 175 -12.83 -5.31 -1.43
N TRP A 176 -13.09 -5.43 -0.14
CA TRP A 176 -13.81 -4.44 0.66
C TRP A 176 -12.81 -3.72 1.54
N PHE A 177 -13.07 -2.45 1.81
CA PHE A 177 -12.25 -1.61 2.67
C PHE A 177 -13.14 -0.90 3.68
N ASP A 178 -12.62 -0.70 4.89
CA ASP A 178 -13.31 0.03 5.95
C ASP A 178 -12.30 0.69 6.92
N GLU A 179 -12.79 1.54 7.82
CA GLU A 179 -12.03 2.12 8.94
C GLU A 179 -10.69 2.76 8.48
N ILE A 180 -10.75 3.49 7.36
CA ILE A 180 -9.60 4.17 6.78
C ILE A 180 -9.31 5.44 7.60
N ALA A 181 -8.09 5.56 8.12
CA ALA A 181 -7.68 6.68 8.94
C ALA A 181 -6.27 7.18 8.60
N LEU A 182 -6.09 8.50 8.65
CA LEU A 182 -4.81 9.18 8.61
C LEU A 182 -4.67 9.99 9.89
N ALA A 183 -3.54 9.88 10.59
CA ALA A 183 -3.35 10.54 11.88
C ALA A 183 -1.89 10.94 12.15
N LEU A 184 -1.71 11.87 13.10
CA LEU A 184 -0.39 12.24 13.63
C LEU A 184 0.04 11.37 14.83
N SER A 185 -0.90 10.62 15.42
CA SER A 185 -0.64 9.71 16.53
C SER A 185 -1.54 8.48 16.43
N LEU A 186 -1.06 7.33 16.90
CA LEU A 186 -1.90 6.16 17.09
C LEU A 186 -2.66 6.29 18.40
N ARG A 187 -3.98 6.34 18.33
CA ARG A 187 -4.85 6.15 19.50
C ARG A 187 -5.56 4.80 19.36
N VAL A 188 -5.28 3.88 20.27
CA VAL A 188 -6.01 2.61 20.34
C VAL A 188 -7.39 2.93 20.93
N ARG A 189 -8.43 2.93 20.09
CA ARG A 189 -9.81 2.85 20.58
C ARG A 189 -10.11 1.38 20.85
N TYR A 190 -10.29 1.02 22.11
CA TYR A 190 -10.97 -0.23 22.47
C TYR A 190 -12.44 -0.04 22.12
N THR A 191 -12.84 -0.42 20.92
CA THR A 191 -14.27 -0.55 20.62
C THR A 191 -14.74 -1.85 21.26
N ILE A 192 -15.21 -1.75 22.52
CA ILE A 192 -16.03 -2.80 23.12
C ILE A 192 -17.41 -2.67 22.46
N CYS A 193 -17.61 -3.33 21.33
CA CYS A 193 -18.97 -3.63 20.87
C CYS A 193 -19.53 -4.68 21.82
N ARG A 194 -20.16 -4.25 22.92
CA ARG A 194 -21.15 -5.10 23.60
C ARG A 194 -22.33 -5.23 22.64
N TYR A 195 -22.42 -6.37 21.98
CA TYR A 195 -23.69 -6.82 21.44
C TYR A 195 -24.62 -7.03 22.65
N TYR A 196 -25.60 -6.14 22.80
CA TYR A 196 -26.84 -6.47 23.48
C TYR A 196 -27.70 -7.17 22.44
N ASP A 197 -27.87 -8.48 22.58
CA ASP A 197 -28.99 -9.17 21.94
C ASP A 197 -30.28 -8.84 22.72
N PRO A 198 -31.43 -8.68 22.03
CA PRO A 198 -32.74 -8.52 22.64
C PRO A 198 -33.24 -9.80 23.36
#